data_AF-A0A968YH12-F1
#
_entry.id   AF-A0A968YH12-F1
#
_cell.length_a   1.000
_cell.length_b   1.000
_cell.length_c   1.000
_cell.angle_alpha   90.00
_cell.angle_beta   90.00
_cell.angle_gamma   90.00
#
_symmetry.space_group_name_H-M   'P 1'
#
loop_
_entity.id
_entity.type
_entity.pdbx_description
1 polymer ?
#
loop_
_entity_poly.entity_id
_entity_poly.type
_entity_poly.pdbx_seq_one_letter_code
_entity_poly.pdbx_strand_id
1 'polypeptide(L)'
;MGKHIQKTDFTLCGRFVTYILSKSCQVKGIRLTTAQGEQYIKLAKSLRPACSDVLQPGTWIQIHGCQTQNTKTGKIKLKAQAIVPALPSIDAKPADSSDLSDPSEQSLACPHKGKIRICQKSSCRKRGSQKILTALSGAIQASGREKEIQVQSMGCVGKCKAGPNLIVFPDKTRYVRVKPQNITTILQQHF
;
A
#
# COMPACT_ATOMS: atom_id res chain seq x y z
N MET A 1 -16.76 6.90 -46.19
CA MET A 1 -15.58 6.20 -45.63
C MET A 1 -15.66 6.20 -44.10
N GLY A 2 -16.19 5.14 -43.50
CA GLY A 2 -16.41 5.06 -42.05
C GLY A 2 -15.11 4.93 -41.27
N LYS A 3 -15.03 5.57 -40.09
CA LYS A 3 -13.91 5.42 -39.17
C LYS A 3 -13.93 4.00 -38.58
N HIS A 4 -13.05 3.12 -39.08
CA HIS A 4 -12.88 1.74 -38.63
C HIS A 4 -12.10 1.66 -37.31
N ILE A 5 -12.69 2.23 -36.25
CA ILE A 5 -12.09 2.32 -34.93
C ILE A 5 -13.10 1.77 -33.92
N GLN A 6 -12.77 0.64 -33.29
CA GLN A 6 -13.51 0.13 -32.16
C GLN A 6 -12.90 0.67 -30.87
N LYS A 7 -13.77 1.17 -29.99
CA LYS A 7 -13.39 1.70 -28.68
C LYS A 7 -14.13 0.88 -27.62
N THR A 8 -13.38 0.28 -26.71
CA THR A 8 -13.91 -0.52 -25.61
C THR A 8 -13.31 -0.01 -24.31
N ASP A 9 -14.06 -0.08 -23.23
CA ASP A 9 -13.54 0.20 -21.90
C ASP A 9 -12.80 -1.03 -21.38
N PHE A 10 -11.78 -0.80 -20.55
CA PHE A 10 -11.02 -1.87 -19.93
C PHE A 10 -10.64 -1.52 -18.50
N THR A 11 -10.47 -2.58 -17.71
CA THR A 11 -9.84 -2.55 -16.39
C THR A 11 -8.58 -3.40 -16.45
N LEU A 12 -7.45 -2.85 -16.03
CA LEU A 12 -6.16 -3.54 -16.04
C LEU A 12 -5.45 -3.37 -14.70
N CYS A 13 -5.04 -4.47 -14.09
CA CYS A 13 -4.28 -4.48 -12.86
C CYS A 13 -2.83 -4.84 -13.14
N GLY A 14 -1.91 -4.20 -12.42
CA GLY A 14 -0.50 -4.53 -12.51
C GLY A 14 0.36 -3.70 -11.58
N ARG A 15 1.66 -3.95 -11.66
CA ARG A 15 2.69 -3.27 -10.88
C ARG A 15 3.24 -2.10 -11.67
N PHE A 16 3.16 -0.90 -11.11
CA PHE A 16 3.73 0.30 -11.73
C PHE A 16 5.26 0.17 -11.83
N VAL A 17 5.81 0.42 -13.02
CA VAL A 17 7.27 0.33 -13.26
C VAL A 17 7.87 1.73 -13.25
N THR A 18 7.41 2.59 -14.16
CA THR A 18 7.98 3.94 -14.32
C THR A 18 7.07 4.85 -15.15
N TYR A 19 7.29 6.16 -15.05
CA TYR A 19 6.68 7.15 -15.92
C TYR A 19 7.39 7.25 -17.27
N ILE A 20 6.62 7.49 -18.31
CA ILE A 20 7.14 7.85 -19.63
C ILE A 20 6.95 9.34 -19.82
N LEU A 21 8.06 10.08 -19.87
CA LEU A 21 8.08 11.52 -20.06
C LEU A 21 8.14 11.88 -21.56
N SER A 22 7.73 13.10 -21.86
CA SER A 22 7.91 13.70 -23.18
C SER A 22 9.21 14.51 -23.26
N LYS A 23 9.54 15.00 -24.47
CA LYS A 23 10.66 15.92 -24.70
C LYS A 23 10.60 17.19 -23.81
N SER A 24 9.40 17.60 -23.39
CA SER A 24 9.19 18.75 -22.48
C SER A 24 9.07 18.34 -21.01
N CYS A 25 9.60 17.18 -20.63
CA CYS A 25 9.53 16.59 -19.27
C CYS A 25 8.11 16.34 -18.72
N GLN A 26 7.05 16.58 -19.50
CA GLN A 26 5.68 16.27 -19.09
C GLN A 26 5.41 14.77 -19.17
N VAL A 27 4.77 14.22 -18.14
CA VAL A 27 4.31 12.82 -18.12
C VAL A 27 3.36 12.56 -19.29
N LYS A 28 3.65 11.55 -20.12
CA LYS A 28 2.82 11.11 -21.25
C LYS A 28 2.08 9.80 -21.00
N GLY A 29 2.69 8.92 -20.21
CA GLY A 29 2.21 7.57 -19.99
C GLY A 29 2.94 6.91 -18.84
N ILE A 30 2.61 5.66 -18.57
CA ILE A 30 3.25 4.82 -17.58
C ILE A 30 3.57 3.44 -18.17
N ARG A 31 4.56 2.77 -17.60
CA ARG A 31 4.81 1.33 -17.80
C ARG A 31 4.23 0.55 -16.63
N LEU A 32 3.56 -0.55 -16.96
CA LEU A 32 2.90 -1.43 -16.02
C LEU A 32 3.31 -2.87 -16.29
N THR A 33 3.75 -3.61 -15.27
CA THR A 33 3.95 -5.06 -15.35
C THR A 33 2.64 -5.76 -15.04
N THR A 34 2.16 -6.56 -15.99
CA THR A 34 0.93 -7.37 -15.88
C THR A 34 1.30 -8.85 -15.99
N ALA A 35 0.35 -9.77 -15.81
CA ALA A 35 0.58 -11.20 -16.03
C ALA A 35 1.02 -11.54 -17.47
N GLN A 36 0.69 -10.69 -18.43
CA GLN A 36 1.06 -10.82 -19.84
C GLN A 36 2.40 -10.11 -20.17
N GLY A 37 3.09 -9.59 -19.16
CA GLY A 37 4.33 -8.84 -19.31
C GLY A 37 4.16 -7.32 -19.16
N GLU A 38 5.19 -6.58 -19.55
CA GLU A 38 5.21 -5.12 -19.47
C GLU A 38 4.42 -4.46 -20.59
N GLN A 39 3.52 -3.55 -20.21
CA GLN A 39 2.68 -2.80 -21.14
C GLN A 39 2.84 -1.29 -20.95
N TYR A 40 2.79 -0.55 -22.06
CA TYR A 40 2.74 0.91 -22.06
C TYR A 40 1.29 1.40 -22.06
N ILE A 41 0.94 2.23 -21.08
CA ILE A 41 -0.38 2.84 -20.96
C ILE A 41 -0.27 4.36 -21.12
N LYS A 42 -1.02 4.91 -22.09
CA LYS A 42 -1.06 6.36 -22.30
C LYS A 42 -1.95 7.02 -21.24
N LEU A 43 -1.48 8.10 -20.63
CA LEU A 43 -2.28 8.86 -19.66
C LEU A 43 -3.17 9.88 -20.35
N ALA A 44 -4.44 9.95 -19.93
CA ALA A 44 -5.32 11.07 -20.25
C ALA A 44 -4.72 12.39 -19.77
N LYS A 45 -5.07 13.50 -20.45
CA LYS A 45 -4.52 14.83 -20.16
C LYS A 45 -4.78 15.26 -18.71
N SER A 46 -5.92 14.87 -18.15
CA SER A 46 -6.33 15.10 -16.78
C SER A 46 -5.44 14.40 -15.73
N LEU A 47 -4.87 13.23 -16.06
CA LEU A 47 -4.07 12.45 -15.11
C LEU A 47 -2.60 12.89 -15.04
N ARG A 48 -2.09 13.59 -16.06
CA ARG A 48 -0.67 13.95 -16.15
C ARG A 48 -0.13 14.81 -15.01
N PRO A 49 -0.82 15.88 -14.55
CA PRO A 49 -0.30 16.72 -13.47
C PRO A 49 -0.45 16.08 -12.08
N ALA A 50 -1.45 15.21 -11.88
CA ALA A 50 -1.74 14.63 -10.58
C ALA A 50 -0.93 13.35 -10.29
N CYS A 51 -0.47 12.65 -11.34
CA CYS A 51 0.09 11.32 -11.14
C CYS A 51 1.58 11.28 -10.83
N SER A 52 2.42 12.29 -11.13
CA SER A 52 3.90 12.14 -11.04
C SER A 52 4.41 11.88 -9.62
N ASP A 53 3.71 12.40 -8.61
CA ASP A 53 4.23 12.39 -7.24
C ASP A 53 3.60 11.28 -6.39
N VAL A 54 2.62 10.56 -6.96
CA VAL A 54 1.75 9.63 -6.22
C VAL A 54 2.13 8.16 -6.41
N LEU A 55 2.69 7.77 -7.56
CA LEU A 55 2.98 6.35 -7.85
C LEU A 55 4.48 6.06 -7.69
N GLN A 56 4.79 5.19 -6.75
CA GLN A 56 6.15 4.69 -6.55
C GLN A 56 6.37 3.41 -7.36
N PRO A 57 7.51 3.24 -8.05
CA PRO A 57 7.86 1.98 -8.71
C PRO A 57 7.63 0.78 -7.78
N GLY A 58 6.86 -0.19 -8.26
CA GLY A 58 6.45 -1.35 -7.48
C GLY A 58 5.06 -1.29 -6.86
N THR A 59 4.39 -0.13 -6.92
CA THR A 59 3.02 0.02 -6.42
C THR A 59 2.04 -0.74 -7.31
N TRP A 60 1.19 -1.56 -6.70
CA TRP A 60 0.07 -2.19 -7.39
C TRP A 60 -1.02 -1.16 -7.67
N ILE A 61 -1.43 -1.09 -8.94
CA ILE A 61 -2.45 -0.16 -9.40
C ILE A 61 -3.44 -0.86 -10.31
N GLN A 62 -4.69 -0.43 -10.22
CA GLN A 62 -5.75 -0.78 -11.15
C GLN A 62 -6.05 0.45 -12.00
N ILE A 63 -6.03 0.24 -13.31
CA ILE A 63 -6.25 1.26 -14.33
C ILE A 63 -7.62 1.03 -14.93
N HIS A 64 -8.42 2.09 -14.96
CA HIS A 64 -9.65 2.14 -15.75
C HIS A 64 -9.40 3.04 -16.95
N GLY A 65 -9.73 2.55 -18.14
CA GLY A 65 -9.40 3.25 -19.36
C GLY A 65 -10.21 2.80 -20.55
N CYS A 66 -9.87 3.36 -21.71
CA CYS A 66 -10.37 2.87 -22.99
C CYS A 66 -9.24 2.31 -23.82
N GLN A 67 -9.52 1.18 -24.44
CA GLN A 67 -8.75 0.63 -25.52
C GLN A 67 -9.34 1.10 -26.83
N THR A 68 -8.48 1.48 -27.76
CA THR A 68 -8.88 1.81 -29.13
C THR A 68 -8.15 0.87 -30.07
N GLN A 69 -8.91 0.08 -30.82
CA GLN A 69 -8.38 -0.86 -31.80
C GLN A 69 -8.75 -0.40 -33.21
N ASN A 70 -7.75 -0.31 -34.08
CA ASN A 70 -7.99 -0.10 -35.50
C ASN A 70 -8.28 -1.46 -36.15
N THR A 71 -9.49 -1.65 -36.70
CA THR A 71 -9.92 -2.95 -37.23
C THR A 71 -9.22 -3.33 -38.53
N LYS A 72 -8.48 -2.41 -39.18
CA LYS A 72 -7.69 -2.69 -40.40
C LYS A 72 -6.25 -3.07 -40.12
N THR A 73 -5.63 -2.48 -39.09
CA THR A 73 -4.21 -2.67 -38.79
C THR A 73 -3.95 -3.51 -37.54
N GLY A 74 -5.01 -3.90 -36.82
CA GLY A 74 -4.90 -4.59 -35.53
C GLY A 74 -4.26 -3.75 -34.42
N LYS A 75 -3.86 -2.50 -34.69
CA LYS A 75 -3.12 -1.67 -33.75
C LYS A 75 -3.99 -1.27 -32.57
N ILE A 76 -3.58 -1.72 -31.39
CA ILE A 76 -4.23 -1.42 -30.11
C ILE A 76 -3.56 -0.20 -29.45
N LYS A 77 -4.36 0.69 -28.87
CA LYS A 77 -3.91 1.81 -28.04
C LYS A 77 -4.66 1.81 -26.72
N LEU A 78 -3.95 1.70 -25.61
CA LEU A 78 -4.48 1.77 -24.26
C LEU A 78 -4.38 3.20 -23.72
N LYS A 79 -5.48 3.77 -23.25
CA LYS A 79 -5.53 5.09 -22.63
C LYS A 79 -6.20 5.00 -21.25
N ALA A 80 -5.44 5.25 -20.20
CA ALA A 80 -5.93 5.37 -18.84
C ALA A 80 -6.75 6.66 -18.66
N GLN A 81 -7.92 6.53 -18.04
CA GLN A 81 -8.76 7.65 -17.62
C GLN A 81 -8.72 7.85 -16.10
N ALA A 82 -8.61 6.75 -15.35
CA ALA A 82 -8.42 6.77 -13.90
C ALA A 82 -7.37 5.72 -13.49
N ILE A 83 -6.64 6.02 -12.42
CA ILE A 83 -5.72 5.11 -11.76
C ILE A 83 -6.15 5.06 -10.31
N VAL A 84 -6.36 3.86 -9.80
CA VAL A 84 -6.66 3.62 -8.39
C VAL A 84 -5.57 2.72 -7.81
N PRO A 85 -5.10 2.98 -6.58
CA PRO A 85 -4.28 2.01 -5.87
C PRO A 85 -5.04 0.68 -5.79
N ALA A 86 -4.40 -0.39 -6.23
CA ALA A 86 -4.94 -1.74 -6.09
C ALA A 86 -4.15 -2.43 -5.00
N LEU A 87 -4.81 -2.86 -3.94
CA LEU A 87 -4.24 -3.91 -3.11
C LEU A 87 -4.31 -5.20 -3.94
N PRO A 88 -3.24 -6.01 -4.02
CA PRO A 88 -3.31 -7.31 -4.66
C PRO A 88 -4.41 -8.12 -3.95
N SER A 89 -5.57 -8.19 -4.59
CA SER A 89 -6.71 -8.95 -4.10
C SER A 89 -6.44 -10.38 -4.49
N ILE A 90 -6.08 -11.19 -3.50
CA ILE A 90 -5.75 -12.61 -3.63
C ILE A 90 -7.06 -13.36 -3.82
N ASP A 91 -7.69 -13.22 -4.98
CA ASP A 91 -8.85 -14.01 -5.38
C ASP A 91 -8.55 -14.74 -6.69
N ALA A 92 -7.63 -15.70 -6.60
CA ALA A 92 -7.60 -16.91 -7.43
C ALA A 92 -6.64 -17.93 -6.79
N LYS A 93 -7.21 -18.89 -6.05
CA LYS A 93 -6.62 -20.22 -5.79
C LYS A 93 -6.15 -20.82 -7.14
N PRO A 94 -4.93 -21.37 -7.25
CA PRO A 94 -4.67 -22.72 -6.78
C PRO A 94 -3.40 -22.89 -5.96
N ALA A 95 -3.42 -23.97 -5.17
CA ALA A 95 -2.30 -24.52 -4.47
C ALA A 95 -1.17 -24.87 -5.45
N ASP A 96 -0.01 -24.23 -5.30
CA ASP A 96 1.25 -24.95 -5.26
C ASP A 96 2.29 -24.09 -4.53
N SER A 97 2.92 -24.75 -3.57
CA SER A 97 4.12 -24.37 -2.86
C SER A 97 5.31 -24.20 -3.80
N SER A 98 6.05 -23.09 -3.69
CA SER A 98 7.51 -23.10 -3.46
C SER A 98 8.15 -21.71 -3.61
N ASP A 99 9.17 -21.52 -2.78
CA ASP A 99 10.27 -20.55 -2.84
C ASP A 99 10.09 -19.07 -2.44
N LEU A 100 10.36 -18.85 -1.14
CA LEU A 100 11.50 -18.07 -0.61
C LEU A 100 12.06 -17.00 -1.59
N SER A 101 11.97 -15.69 -1.33
CA SER A 101 12.85 -14.97 -0.40
C SER A 101 12.55 -13.46 -0.52
N ASP A 102 12.45 -12.75 0.61
CA ASP A 102 12.99 -11.40 0.94
C ASP A 102 12.06 -10.62 1.90
N PRO A 103 12.47 -10.38 3.17
CA PRO A 103 11.63 -9.82 4.22
C PRO A 103 11.67 -8.29 4.26
N SER A 104 10.98 -7.62 3.34
CA SER A 104 10.84 -6.16 3.48
C SER A 104 9.56 -5.50 2.99
N GLU A 105 8.48 -6.21 2.65
CA GLU A 105 7.14 -5.58 2.61
C GLU A 105 6.04 -6.60 2.93
N GLN A 106 5.74 -6.80 4.22
CA GLN A 106 4.48 -7.45 4.62
C GLN A 106 3.32 -6.46 4.48
N SER A 107 2.91 -6.33 3.23
CA SER A 107 1.50 -6.18 2.87
C SER A 107 0.76 -7.44 3.34
N LEU A 108 -0.18 -7.27 4.26
CA LEU A 108 -1.34 -8.14 4.45
C LEU A 108 -2.47 -7.23 4.91
N ALA A 109 -3.46 -7.11 4.04
CA ALA A 109 -4.81 -6.80 4.47
C ALA A 109 -5.24 -7.95 5.39
N CYS A 110 -5.41 -7.64 6.67
CA CYS A 110 -6.46 -8.26 7.44
C CYS A 110 -7.52 -7.16 7.63
N PRO A 111 -8.82 -7.50 7.70
CA PRO A 111 -9.86 -6.53 8.07
C PRO A 111 -9.75 -6.24 9.58
N HIS A 112 -8.58 -5.80 10.06
CA HIS A 112 -8.35 -5.44 11.45
C HIS A 112 -8.56 -3.93 11.57
N LYS A 113 -9.55 -3.56 12.38
CA LYS A 113 -10.04 -2.19 12.54
C LYS A 113 -8.98 -1.24 13.15
N GLY A 114 -7.86 -1.76 13.67
CA GLY A 114 -6.60 -1.02 13.58
C GLY A 114 -5.36 -1.71 14.12
N LYS A 115 -4.24 -0.96 14.09
CA LYS A 115 -2.89 -1.49 14.26
C LYS A 115 -2.08 -0.62 15.20
N ILE A 116 -1.34 -1.24 16.11
CA ILE A 116 -0.44 -0.56 17.05
C ILE A 116 0.99 -1.00 16.77
N ARG A 117 1.87 -0.04 16.49
CA ARG A 117 3.29 -0.27 16.23
C ARG A 117 4.15 0.26 17.36
N ILE A 118 5.03 -0.59 17.91
CA ILE A 118 5.92 -0.23 19.04
C ILE A 118 7.40 -0.41 18.69
N CYS A 119 8.23 0.60 19.01
CA CYS A 119 9.66 0.53 18.78
C CYS A 119 10.32 -0.45 19.76
N GLN A 120 10.93 -1.52 19.22
CA GLN A 120 11.60 -2.57 20.00
C GLN A 120 13.14 -2.53 19.89
N LYS A 121 13.70 -1.46 19.32
CA LYS A 121 15.17 -1.29 19.25
C LYS A 121 15.77 -0.99 20.63
N SER A 122 17.09 -1.19 20.74
CA SER A 122 17.86 -1.16 21.99
C SER A 122 17.51 0.01 22.93
N SER A 123 17.43 1.24 22.41
CA SER A 123 17.11 2.43 23.23
C SER A 123 15.68 2.42 23.79
N CYS A 124 14.69 1.95 23.03
CA CYS A 124 13.30 1.88 23.52
C CYS A 124 13.11 0.68 24.46
N ARG A 125 13.79 -0.45 24.19
CA ARG A 125 13.76 -1.63 25.05
C ARG A 125 14.39 -1.36 26.42
N LYS A 126 15.54 -0.67 26.46
CA LYS A 126 16.18 -0.17 27.71
C LYS A 126 15.26 0.76 28.52
N ARG A 127 14.35 1.48 27.85
CA ARG A 127 13.36 2.38 28.47
C ARG A 127 12.02 1.69 28.79
N GLY A 128 11.94 0.36 28.66
CA GLY A 128 10.78 -0.42 29.07
C GLY A 128 9.74 -0.70 27.97
N SER A 129 10.08 -0.57 26.69
CA SER A 129 9.12 -0.90 25.60
C SER A 129 8.65 -2.36 25.64
N GLN A 130 9.45 -3.29 26.18
CA GLN A 130 9.03 -4.68 26.37
C GLN A 130 7.83 -4.80 27.32
N LYS A 131 7.86 -4.05 28.43
CA LYS A 131 6.75 -4.04 29.41
C LYS A 131 5.47 -3.49 28.80
N ILE A 132 5.60 -2.52 27.90
CA ILE A 132 4.48 -1.97 27.15
C ILE A 132 3.90 -2.99 26.17
N LEU A 133 4.74 -3.74 25.46
CA LEU A 133 4.28 -4.80 24.56
C LEU A 133 3.45 -5.85 25.31
N THR A 134 3.96 -6.33 26.45
CA THR A 134 3.24 -7.27 27.31
C THR A 134 1.92 -6.69 27.82
N ALA A 135 1.91 -5.43 28.26
CA ALA A 135 0.69 -4.76 28.71
C ALA A 135 -0.35 -4.58 27.60
N LEU A 136 0.09 -4.28 26.36
CA LEU A 136 -0.78 -4.20 25.18
C LEU A 136 -1.43 -5.55 24.88
N SER A 137 -0.62 -6.61 24.78
CA SER A 137 -1.14 -7.95 24.52
C SER A 137 -2.14 -8.39 25.58
N GLY A 138 -1.83 -8.19 26.87
CA GLY A 138 -2.74 -8.54 27.96
C GLY A 138 -4.04 -7.74 27.95
N ALA A 139 -3.98 -6.42 27.69
CA ALA A 139 -5.17 -5.57 27.65
C ALA A 139 -6.08 -5.88 26.44
N ILE A 140 -5.50 -6.22 25.29
CA ILE A 140 -6.25 -6.61 24.09
C ILE A 140 -6.91 -7.98 24.29
N GLN A 141 -6.19 -8.93 24.90
CA GLN A 141 -6.74 -10.24 25.26
C GLN A 141 -7.89 -10.13 26.25
N ALA A 142 -7.71 -9.34 27.32
CA ALA A 142 -8.74 -9.11 28.34
C ALA A 142 -10.00 -8.41 27.80
N SER A 143 -9.86 -7.62 26.73
CA SER A 143 -11.00 -6.95 26.07
C SER A 143 -11.63 -7.77 24.94
N GLY A 144 -11.09 -8.96 24.61
CA GLY A 144 -11.59 -9.81 23.53
C GLY A 144 -11.36 -9.25 22.12
N ARG A 145 -10.50 -8.24 21.98
CA ARG A 145 -10.29 -7.47 20.73
C ARG A 145 -9.11 -7.96 19.90
N GLU A 146 -8.62 -9.16 20.17
CA GLU A 146 -7.47 -9.77 19.46
C GLU A 146 -7.69 -9.88 17.95
N LYS A 147 -8.95 -10.05 17.51
CA LYS A 147 -9.32 -10.11 16.10
C LYS A 147 -9.41 -8.73 15.43
N GLU A 148 -9.46 -7.66 16.21
CA GLU A 148 -9.67 -6.28 15.73
C GLU A 148 -8.39 -5.44 15.77
N ILE A 149 -7.53 -5.67 16.78
CA ILE A 149 -6.34 -4.86 17.06
C ILE A 149 -5.08 -5.73 16.89
N GLN A 150 -4.23 -5.34 15.93
CA GLN A 150 -2.94 -6.01 15.73
C GLN A 150 -1.79 -5.22 16.38
N VAL A 151 -0.96 -5.86 17.18
CA VAL A 151 0.27 -5.27 17.72
C VAL A 151 1.48 -5.75 16.94
N GLN A 152 2.28 -4.82 16.42
CA GLN A 152 3.49 -5.11 15.65
C GLN A 152 4.71 -4.38 16.22
N SER A 153 5.88 -5.02 16.12
CA SER A 153 7.13 -4.33 16.38
C SER A 153 7.50 -3.43 15.19
N MET A 154 8.14 -2.29 15.47
CA MET A 154 8.65 -1.39 14.43
C MET A 154 10.13 -1.05 14.61
N GLY A 155 10.73 -0.63 13.49
CA GLY A 155 12.09 -0.11 13.43
C GLY A 155 12.30 1.20 14.19
N CYS A 156 13.54 1.68 14.20
CA CYS A 156 13.88 2.94 14.87
C CYS A 156 13.22 4.13 14.16
N VAL A 157 12.60 5.02 14.94
CA VAL A 157 11.89 6.22 14.46
C VAL A 157 12.67 7.51 14.70
N GLY A 158 13.99 7.42 14.92
CA GLY A 158 14.89 8.56 15.13
C GLY A 158 14.68 9.38 16.41
N LYS A 159 13.62 9.14 17.20
CA LYS A 159 13.37 9.85 18.48
C LYS A 159 13.70 8.99 19.70
N CYS A 160 14.94 8.50 19.77
CA CYS A 160 15.41 7.68 20.88
C CYS A 160 15.36 8.39 22.24
N LYS A 161 15.53 9.73 22.25
CA LYS A 161 15.43 10.57 23.47
C LYS A 161 14.01 10.63 24.06
N ALA A 162 12.98 10.37 23.25
CA ALA A 162 11.59 10.39 23.66
C ALA A 162 10.96 8.99 23.71
N GLY A 163 11.77 7.93 23.73
CA GLY A 163 11.28 6.57 23.87
C GLY A 163 10.72 6.27 25.27
N PRO A 164 9.86 5.24 25.42
CA PRO A 164 9.34 4.34 24.39
C PRO A 164 8.38 5.01 23.40
N ASN A 165 8.50 4.65 22.11
CA ASN A 165 7.70 5.21 21.03
C ASN A 165 6.66 4.19 20.54
N LEU A 166 5.43 4.67 20.32
CA LEU A 166 4.29 3.89 19.85
C LEU A 166 3.51 4.70 18.79
N ILE A 167 2.95 4.02 17.79
CA ILE A 167 2.12 4.62 16.75
C ILE A 167 0.84 3.81 16.61
N VAL A 168 -0.31 4.49 16.61
CA VAL A 168 -1.64 3.88 16.41
C VAL A 168 -2.13 4.18 15.00
N PHE A 169 -2.73 3.19 14.33
CA PHE A 169 -3.35 3.28 13.01
C PHE A 169 -4.83 2.94 13.13
N PRO A 170 -5.72 3.59 12.32
CA PRO A 170 -5.42 4.36 11.10
C PRO A 170 -4.99 5.82 11.31
N ASP A 171 -5.19 6.38 12.49
CA ASP A 171 -5.00 7.82 12.77
C ASP A 171 -3.55 8.31 12.62
N LYS A 172 -2.59 7.39 12.59
CA LYS A 172 -1.15 7.65 12.60
C LYS A 172 -0.72 8.47 13.83
N THR A 173 -1.51 8.43 14.90
CA THR A 173 -1.24 9.13 16.16
C THR A 173 -0.01 8.53 16.81
N ARG A 174 0.95 9.40 17.12
CA ARG A 174 2.22 9.01 17.72
C ARG A 174 2.25 9.34 19.20
N TYR A 175 2.55 8.32 20.00
CA TYR A 175 2.82 8.45 21.41
C TYR A 175 4.32 8.33 21.72
N VAL A 176 4.78 9.16 22.64
CA VAL A 176 6.17 9.20 23.11
C VAL A 176 6.19 9.09 24.63
N ARG A 177 7.30 8.59 25.19
CA ARG A 177 7.46 8.36 26.64
C ARG A 177 6.30 7.55 27.26
N VAL A 178 5.77 6.61 26.49
CA VAL A 178 4.63 5.78 26.91
C VAL A 178 5.02 4.97 28.14
N LYS A 179 4.10 4.86 29.10
CA LYS A 179 4.21 3.97 30.24
C LYS A 179 3.15 2.86 30.15
N PRO A 180 3.35 1.69 30.79
CA PRO A 180 2.35 0.62 30.82
C PRO A 180 0.97 1.06 31.29
N GLN A 181 0.89 2.03 32.21
CA GLN A 181 -0.38 2.56 32.71
C GLN A 181 -1.19 3.32 31.66
N ASN A 182 -0.55 3.86 30.62
CA ASN A 182 -1.24 4.61 29.57
C ASN A 182 -1.93 3.71 28.54
N ILE A 183 -1.68 2.41 28.57
CA ILE A 183 -2.14 1.48 27.52
C ILE A 183 -3.65 1.37 27.48
N THR A 184 -4.30 1.26 28.63
CA THR A 184 -5.76 1.22 28.71
C THR A 184 -6.39 2.48 28.09
N THR A 185 -5.86 3.66 28.43
CA THR A 185 -6.34 4.94 27.88
C THR A 185 -6.14 5.03 26.38
N ILE A 186 -4.98 4.59 25.86
CA ILE A 186 -4.68 4.61 24.42
C ILE A 186 -5.63 3.67 23.67
N LEU A 187 -5.92 2.49 24.22
CA LEU A 187 -6.86 1.56 23.61
C LEU A 187 -8.27 2.14 23.56
N GLN A 188 -8.77 2.70 24.66
CA GLN A 188 -10.10 3.32 24.73
C GLN A 188 -10.26 4.53 23.80
N GLN A 189 -9.18 5.30 23.58
CA GLN A 189 -9.23 6.49 22.75
C GLN A 189 -9.34 6.17 21.25
N HIS A 190 -8.79 5.03 20.82
CA HIS A 190 -8.64 4.69 19.41
C HIS A 190 -9.49 3.49 18.95
N PHE A 191 -10.02 2.69 19.88
CA PHE A 191 -10.73 1.44 19.61
C PHE A 191 -11.94 1.29 20.52
#